data_AF-A0AAU7DXL9-F1
#
_entry.id   AF-A0AAU7DXL9-F1
#
_cell.length_a   1.000
_cell.length_b   1.000
_cell.length_c   1.000
_cell.angle_alpha   90.00
_cell.angle_beta   90.00
_cell.angle_gamma   90.00
#
_symmetry.space_group_name_H-M   'P 1'
#
loop_
_entity.id
_entity.type
_entity.pdbx_description
1 polymer ?
#
loop_
_entity_poly.entity_id
_entity_poly.type
_entity_poly.pdbx_seq_one_letter_code
_entity_poly.pdbx_strand_id
1 'polypeptide(L)'
;MKFEARLFDESAQEIVVRNIVAINMDEARAQVSASGLKVMSVTERSAGLNFKFGSKHVKPRELATFARMFATLVESQIPVLRALEILYRGEANETLRAAVETAHTEVASGRSLGHAFEASPKVFPPLMVMLVRAGEEAGFLERALLSLADNFEANVKLRGDIKKATTYPLTVLIFGLVALFALLTWGMPVFAKIFDDLDGELPAFTQLVMAISDVAGTIAIPLIIAIAIAIPWWRANKNSDWIRNKLDPIKLRLPVFGPLLTMIGLTRVARTLSVMMSSGVPVLTALEGAAPVADNVVLSRVFMEARHSVNTGGGVARALADAPEHIPYMFTQMVAAGEESANTDTMLLKIADYYDERVAAETAVLSSRLEPFLIVLISALIGSIVIAMYLPTFAVMDLIQ
;
A
#
# COMPACT_ATOMS: atom_id res chain seq x y z
N MET A 1 -20.69 -34.89 9.29
CA MET A 1 -21.28 -33.81 8.47
C MET A 1 -22.36 -33.11 9.28
N LYS A 2 -22.63 -31.82 9.03
CA LYS A 2 -23.72 -31.09 9.70
C LYS A 2 -24.92 -31.05 8.76
N PHE A 3 -26.07 -31.49 9.24
CA PHE A 3 -27.32 -31.49 8.48
C PHE A 3 -28.32 -30.56 9.17
N GLU A 4 -29.12 -29.87 8.37
CA GLU A 4 -30.29 -29.13 8.83
C GLU A 4 -31.53 -29.93 8.46
N ALA A 5 -32.29 -30.34 9.48
CA ALA A 5 -33.53 -31.09 9.32
C ALA A 5 -34.71 -30.17 9.63
N ARG A 6 -35.64 -30.07 8.67
CA ARG A 6 -36.94 -29.42 8.88
C ARG A 6 -37.98 -30.49 9.18
N LEU A 7 -38.54 -30.41 10.38
CA LEU A 7 -39.52 -31.33 10.94
C LEU A 7 -40.85 -30.62 11.07
N PHE A 8 -41.94 -31.31 10.73
CA PHE A 8 -43.28 -30.82 10.99
C PHE A 8 -43.85 -31.51 12.23
N ASP A 9 -44.27 -30.70 13.20
CA ASP A 9 -45.00 -31.17 14.38
C ASP A 9 -46.50 -31.08 14.11
N GLU A 10 -47.15 -32.24 13.93
CA GLU A 10 -48.59 -32.31 13.66
C GLU A 10 -49.45 -31.87 14.87
N SER A 11 -48.92 -31.92 16.09
CA SER A 11 -49.65 -31.53 17.31
C SER A 11 -49.64 -30.02 17.53
N ALA A 12 -48.55 -29.35 17.17
CA ALA A 12 -48.39 -27.90 17.32
C ALA A 12 -48.65 -27.11 16.02
N GLN A 13 -48.82 -27.79 14.87
CA GLN A 13 -48.88 -27.19 13.53
C GLN A 13 -47.69 -26.27 13.19
N GLU A 14 -46.51 -26.57 13.72
CA GLU A 14 -45.31 -25.75 13.53
C GLU A 14 -44.16 -26.53 12.88
N ILE A 15 -43.30 -25.80 12.18
CA ILE A 15 -42.08 -26.35 11.58
C ILE A 15 -40.92 -26.13 12.55
N VAL A 16 -40.33 -27.22 13.03
CA VAL A 16 -39.17 -27.22 13.91
C VAL A 16 -37.91 -27.48 13.09
N VAL A 17 -36.95 -26.57 13.15
CA VAL A 17 -35.64 -26.73 12.50
C VAL A 17 -34.63 -27.26 13.51
N ARG A 18 -34.01 -28.40 13.21
CA ARG A 18 -32.96 -29.00 14.06
C ARG A 18 -31.66 -29.16 13.30
N ASN A 19 -30.57 -28.77 13.95
CA ASN A 19 -29.22 -29.05 13.48
C ASN A 19 -28.75 -30.38 14.06
N ILE A 20 -28.38 -31.32 13.20
CA ILE A 20 -27.92 -32.66 13.57
C ILE A 20 -26.54 -32.94 12.99
N VAL A 21 -25.74 -33.71 13.71
CA VAL A 21 -24.42 -34.14 13.28
C VAL A 21 -24.48 -35.65 13.05
N ALA A 22 -24.29 -36.06 11.79
CA ALA A 22 -24.29 -37.46 11.40
C ALA A 22 -23.17 -37.74 10.40
N ILE A 23 -22.80 -39.00 10.23
CA ILE A 23 -21.69 -39.41 9.36
C ILE A 23 -22.14 -39.51 7.91
N ASN A 24 -23.43 -39.78 7.65
CA ASN A 24 -24.03 -39.79 6.31
C ASN A 24 -25.52 -39.35 6.33
N MET A 25 -26.11 -39.16 5.13
CA MET A 25 -27.52 -38.72 4.99
C MET A 25 -28.53 -39.74 5.53
N ASP A 26 -28.22 -41.03 5.48
CA ASP A 26 -29.13 -42.09 5.91
C ASP A 26 -29.21 -42.16 7.44
N GLU A 27 -28.08 -41.98 8.13
CA GLU A 27 -28.00 -41.85 9.59
C GLU A 27 -28.66 -40.56 10.07
N ALA A 28 -28.47 -39.45 9.34
CA ALA A 28 -29.16 -38.19 9.60
C ALA A 28 -30.68 -38.33 9.53
N ARG A 29 -31.20 -39.04 8.52
CA ARG A 29 -32.64 -39.32 8.38
C ARG A 29 -33.15 -40.26 9.47
N ALA A 30 -32.42 -41.33 9.78
CA ALA A 30 -32.80 -42.28 10.82
C ALA A 30 -32.92 -41.61 12.20
N GLN A 31 -31.95 -40.77 12.56
CA GLN A 31 -31.92 -40.03 13.84
C GLN A 31 -33.09 -39.05 13.96
N VAL A 32 -33.49 -38.45 12.85
CA VAL A 32 -34.58 -37.48 12.79
C VAL A 32 -35.94 -38.18 12.75
N SER A 33 -36.08 -39.32 12.07
CA SER A 33 -37.30 -40.14 12.09
C SER A 33 -37.59 -40.77 13.45
N ALA A 34 -36.56 -41.04 14.26
CA ALA A 34 -36.71 -41.54 15.63
C ALA A 34 -37.34 -40.52 16.58
N SER A 35 -37.44 -39.25 16.19
CA SER A 35 -38.02 -38.18 17.02
C SER A 35 -39.55 -38.07 16.95
N GLY A 36 -40.22 -38.95 16.20
CA GLY A 36 -41.69 -39.01 16.08
C GLY A 36 -42.32 -37.88 15.27
N LEU A 37 -41.51 -36.95 14.73
CA LEU A 37 -41.96 -35.82 13.91
C LEU A 37 -41.85 -36.14 12.42
N LYS A 38 -42.75 -35.57 11.61
CA LYS A 38 -42.78 -35.83 10.17
C LYS A 38 -41.64 -35.10 9.48
N VAL A 39 -40.71 -35.85 8.89
CA VAL A 39 -39.53 -35.30 8.22
C VAL A 39 -39.92 -34.68 6.89
N MET A 40 -39.79 -33.36 6.76
CA MET A 40 -40.09 -32.66 5.51
C MET A 40 -38.88 -32.61 4.58
N SER A 41 -37.70 -32.29 5.13
CA SER A 41 -36.46 -32.29 4.36
C SER A 41 -35.25 -32.42 5.30
N VAL A 42 -34.23 -33.15 4.84
CA VAL A 42 -32.91 -33.19 5.46
C VAL A 42 -31.94 -32.71 4.39
N THR A 43 -31.36 -31.53 4.62
CA THR A 43 -30.38 -30.96 3.70
C THR A 43 -29.01 -30.98 4.35
N GLU A 44 -28.02 -31.45 3.59
CA GLU A 44 -26.62 -31.33 4.00
C GLU A 44 -26.27 -29.85 3.99
N ARG A 45 -25.82 -29.35 5.14
CA ARG A 45 -25.28 -28.01 5.22
C ARG A 45 -23.87 -28.11 4.66
N SER A 46 -23.74 -27.94 3.34
CA SER A 46 -22.43 -27.84 2.71
C SER A 46 -21.64 -26.80 3.48
N ALA A 47 -20.42 -27.15 3.87
CA ALA A 47 -19.51 -26.22 4.50
C ALA A 47 -19.31 -25.07 3.51
N GLY A 48 -20.06 -23.98 3.71
CA GLY A 48 -19.91 -22.78 2.92
C GLY A 48 -18.43 -22.47 2.89
N LEU A 49 -17.91 -22.31 1.67
CA LEU A 49 -16.54 -21.90 1.42
C LEU A 49 -16.36 -20.55 2.11
N ASN A 50 -16.02 -20.58 3.41
CA ASN A 50 -15.58 -19.43 4.16
C ASN A 50 -14.19 -19.12 3.60
N PHE A 51 -14.17 -18.48 2.44
CA PHE A 51 -13.12 -17.55 2.10
C PHE A 51 -13.11 -16.54 3.24
N LYS A 52 -12.37 -16.85 4.31
CA LYS A 52 -11.80 -15.84 5.18
C LYS A 52 -10.93 -15.00 4.26
N PHE A 53 -11.54 -13.99 3.63
CA PHE A 53 -10.81 -12.90 2.99
C PHE A 53 -9.75 -12.49 4.01
N GLY A 54 -8.50 -12.67 3.62
CA GLY A 54 -7.37 -12.78 4.53
C GLY A 54 -7.30 -11.66 5.56
N SER A 55 -6.62 -11.94 6.67
CA SER A 55 -6.23 -11.00 7.73
C SER A 55 -6.27 -9.55 7.25
N LYS A 56 -7.20 -8.74 7.77
CA LYS A 56 -7.33 -7.32 7.42
C LYS A 56 -5.97 -6.66 7.60
N HIS A 57 -5.31 -6.33 6.49
CA HIS A 57 -4.00 -5.70 6.50
C HIS A 57 -4.04 -4.43 7.36
N VAL A 58 -3.10 -4.30 8.29
CA VAL A 58 -3.02 -3.13 9.19
C VAL A 58 -2.60 -1.92 8.37
N LYS A 59 -3.44 -0.88 8.35
CA LYS A 59 -3.11 0.34 7.62
C LYS A 59 -2.05 1.13 8.39
N PRO A 60 -1.15 1.87 7.71
CA PRO A 60 -0.15 2.72 8.36
C PRO A 60 -0.76 3.71 9.37
N ARG A 61 -1.96 4.23 9.07
CA ARG A 61 -2.69 5.13 9.97
C ARG A 61 -3.16 4.44 11.25
N GLU A 62 -3.58 3.18 11.19
CA GLU A 62 -4.01 2.40 12.36
C GLU A 62 -2.80 2.13 13.27
N LEU A 63 -1.66 1.74 12.69
CA LEU A 63 -0.42 1.56 13.45
C LEU A 63 0.08 2.87 14.08
N ALA A 64 -0.02 4.00 13.37
CA ALA A 64 0.35 5.31 13.92
C ALA A 64 -0.55 5.71 15.11
N THR A 65 -1.88 5.51 14.98
CA THR A 65 -2.81 5.75 16.09
C THR A 65 -2.50 4.86 17.29
N PHE A 66 -2.23 3.58 17.07
CA PHE A 66 -1.81 2.66 18.13
C PHE A 66 -0.54 3.15 18.82
N ALA A 67 0.51 3.50 18.06
CA ALA A 67 1.77 3.98 18.60
C ALA A 67 1.58 5.26 19.43
N ARG A 68 0.76 6.21 18.95
CA ARG A 68 0.44 7.43 19.70
C ARG A 68 -0.30 7.15 20.99
N MET A 69 -1.37 6.35 20.94
CA MET A 69 -2.13 6.02 22.15
C MET A 69 -1.27 5.25 23.14
N PHE A 70 -0.42 4.34 22.67
CA PHE A 70 0.50 3.61 23.53
C PHE A 70 1.52 4.52 24.21
N ALA A 71 2.14 5.43 23.44
CA ALA A 71 3.04 6.43 23.98
C ALA A 71 2.37 7.29 25.05
N THR A 72 1.17 7.82 24.79
CA THR A 72 0.40 8.64 25.74
C THR A 72 0.04 7.88 27.03
N LEU A 73 -0.34 6.60 26.93
CA LEU A 73 -0.63 5.80 28.12
C LEU A 73 0.63 5.58 28.97
N VAL A 74 1.76 5.26 28.34
CA VAL A 74 3.04 5.04 29.03
C VAL A 74 3.58 6.35 29.64
N GLU A 75 3.48 7.47 28.92
CA GLU A 75 3.80 8.82 29.42
C GLU A 75 2.94 9.20 30.63
N SER A 76 1.67 8.77 30.64
CA SER A 76 0.76 8.89 31.79
C SER A 76 1.08 7.92 32.94
N GLN A 77 2.23 7.26 32.91
CA GLN A 77 2.70 6.29 33.92
C GLN A 77 1.78 5.07 34.08
N ILE A 78 0.98 4.75 33.06
CA ILE A 78 0.17 3.52 33.05
C ILE A 78 1.12 2.34 32.77
N PRO A 79 1.12 1.28 33.60
CA PRO A 79 1.98 0.13 33.37
C PRO A 79 1.80 -0.45 31.96
N VAL A 80 2.90 -0.80 31.28
CA VAL A 80 2.92 -1.30 29.89
C VAL A 80 1.91 -2.42 29.66
N LEU A 81 1.84 -3.38 30.58
CA LEU A 81 0.90 -4.50 30.49
C LEU A 81 -0.55 -4.00 30.45
N ARG A 82 -0.91 -3.05 31.32
CA ARG A 82 -2.25 -2.45 31.35
C ARG A 82 -2.52 -1.58 30.13
N ALA A 83 -1.51 -0.85 29.64
CA ALA A 83 -1.63 -0.05 28.43
C ALA A 83 -1.94 -0.93 27.20
N LEU A 84 -1.22 -2.05 27.03
CA LEU A 84 -1.51 -3.02 25.97
C LEU A 84 -2.93 -3.59 26.10
N GLU A 85 -3.39 -3.86 27.33
CA GLU A 85 -4.76 -4.35 27.59
C GLU A 85 -5.85 -3.37 27.14
N ILE A 86 -5.68 -2.08 27.46
CA ILE A 86 -6.59 -1.01 27.02
C ILE A 86 -6.63 -0.94 25.49
N LEU A 87 -5.46 -1.02 24.85
CA LEU A 87 -5.33 -0.87 23.40
C LEU A 87 -5.96 -2.02 22.62
N TYR A 88 -5.64 -3.28 22.96
CA TYR A 88 -6.21 -4.40 22.19
C TYR A 88 -7.73 -4.53 22.39
N ARG A 89 -8.26 -4.17 23.57
CA ARG A 89 -9.71 -4.18 23.82
C ARG A 89 -10.46 -3.11 23.03
N GLY A 90 -9.82 -1.96 22.78
CA GLY A 90 -10.37 -0.86 21.98
C GLY A 90 -10.12 -0.97 20.48
N GLU A 91 -9.34 -1.95 20.01
CA GLU A 91 -8.90 -2.04 18.63
C GLU A 91 -9.98 -2.66 17.71
N ALA A 92 -10.31 -1.95 16.63
CA ALA A 92 -11.31 -2.36 15.66
C ALA A 92 -10.72 -3.29 14.58
N ASN A 93 -9.43 -3.16 14.25
CA ASN A 93 -8.77 -4.05 13.30
C ASN A 93 -8.36 -5.36 13.98
N GLU A 94 -9.04 -6.45 13.63
CA GLU A 94 -8.79 -7.79 14.18
C GLU A 94 -7.33 -8.26 14.10
N THR A 95 -6.60 -7.87 13.05
CA THR A 95 -5.19 -8.27 12.85
C THR A 95 -4.27 -7.50 13.80
N LEU A 96 -4.51 -6.19 13.96
CA LEU A 96 -3.76 -5.37 14.92
C LEU A 96 -4.11 -5.80 16.35
N ARG A 97 -5.40 -6.02 16.65
CA ARG A 97 -5.87 -6.53 17.94
C ARG A 97 -5.16 -7.82 18.34
N ALA A 98 -5.14 -8.82 17.46
CA ALA A 98 -4.49 -10.10 17.74
C ALA A 98 -2.98 -9.94 17.97
N ALA A 99 -2.32 -9.04 17.24
CA ALA A 99 -0.89 -8.76 17.43
C ALA A 99 -0.61 -8.08 18.78
N VAL A 100 -1.43 -7.11 19.18
CA VAL A 100 -1.30 -6.43 20.49
C VAL A 100 -1.65 -7.37 21.64
N GLU A 101 -2.65 -8.23 21.48
CA GLU A 101 -3.01 -9.28 22.45
C GLU A 101 -1.89 -10.33 22.62
N THR A 102 -1.23 -10.69 21.51
CA THR A 102 -0.03 -11.54 21.54
C THR A 102 1.07 -10.83 22.33
N ALA A 103 1.34 -9.55 22.03
CA ALA A 103 2.34 -8.78 22.75
C ALA A 103 2.04 -8.66 24.25
N HIS A 104 0.77 -8.45 24.62
CA HIS A 104 0.30 -8.44 26.00
C HIS A 104 0.61 -9.78 26.70
N THR A 105 0.28 -10.91 26.07
CA THR A 105 0.52 -12.25 26.62
C THR A 105 2.02 -12.53 26.81
N GLU A 106 2.84 -12.15 25.85
CA GLU A 106 4.30 -12.28 25.91
C GLU A 106 4.89 -11.47 27.08
N VAL A 107 4.47 -10.21 27.24
CA VAL A 107 4.90 -9.36 28.37
C VAL A 107 4.38 -9.91 29.70
N ALA A 108 3.14 -10.40 29.76
CA ALA A 108 2.58 -11.03 30.96
C ALA A 108 3.37 -12.27 31.40
N SER A 109 3.97 -12.99 30.44
CA SER A 109 4.83 -14.14 30.70
C SER A 109 6.27 -13.78 31.12
N GLY A 110 6.59 -12.48 31.19
CA GLY A 110 7.90 -11.96 31.61
C GLY A 110 8.90 -11.73 30.47
N ARG A 111 8.48 -11.80 29.20
CA ARG A 111 9.34 -11.40 28.07
C ARG A 111 9.41 -9.88 27.93
N SER A 112 10.52 -9.39 27.38
CA SER A 112 10.69 -7.96 27.08
C SER A 112 9.69 -7.49 26.03
N LEU A 113 9.31 -6.21 26.09
CA LEU A 113 8.37 -5.60 25.15
C LEU A 113 8.91 -5.65 23.71
N GLY A 114 10.23 -5.47 23.53
CA GLY A 114 10.87 -5.63 22.23
C GLY A 114 10.67 -7.03 21.65
N HIS A 115 10.84 -8.09 22.46
CA HIS A 115 10.58 -9.47 22.03
C HIS A 115 9.09 -9.71 21.74
N ALA A 116 8.20 -9.13 22.54
CA ALA A 116 6.77 -9.25 22.36
C ALA A 116 6.29 -8.68 21.00
N PHE A 117 6.85 -7.55 20.55
CA PHE A 117 6.56 -6.99 19.23
C PHE A 117 7.20 -7.79 18.09
N GLU A 118 8.37 -8.39 18.31
CA GLU A 118 9.03 -9.24 17.31
C GLU A 118 8.20 -10.48 16.95
N ALA A 119 7.33 -10.97 17.84
CA ALA A 119 6.43 -12.10 17.58
C ALA A 119 5.41 -11.84 16.45
N SER A 120 5.14 -10.57 16.11
CA SER A 120 4.19 -10.16 15.06
C SER A 120 4.85 -9.25 14.00
N PRO A 121 5.85 -9.74 13.23
CA PRO A 121 6.66 -8.91 12.33
C PRO A 121 5.88 -8.38 11.11
N LYS A 122 4.69 -8.94 10.83
CA LYS A 122 3.78 -8.44 9.80
C LYS A 122 3.03 -7.17 10.21
N VAL A 123 2.96 -6.89 11.51
CA VAL A 123 2.25 -5.75 12.09
C VAL A 123 3.23 -4.73 12.66
N PHE A 124 4.20 -5.19 13.45
CA PHE A 124 5.21 -4.33 14.07
C PHE A 124 6.47 -4.30 13.19
N PRO A 125 6.80 -3.14 12.59
CA PRO A 125 7.96 -3.02 11.71
C PRO A 125 9.28 -3.10 12.52
N PRO A 126 10.40 -3.49 11.88
CA PRO A 126 11.70 -3.63 12.56
C PRO A 126 12.12 -2.41 13.38
N LEU A 127 11.88 -1.20 12.86
CA LEU A 127 12.18 0.05 13.55
C LEU A 127 11.50 0.13 14.94
N MET A 128 10.24 -0.29 15.03
CA MET A 128 9.50 -0.31 16.29
C MET A 128 10.13 -1.28 17.28
N VAL A 129 10.45 -2.49 16.83
CA VAL A 129 11.09 -3.52 17.65
C VAL A 129 12.44 -3.02 18.19
N MET A 130 13.27 -2.45 17.31
CA MET A 130 14.61 -1.97 17.66
C MET A 130 14.56 -0.81 18.65
N LEU A 131 13.73 0.20 18.41
CA LEU A 131 13.67 1.39 19.25
C LEU A 131 13.06 1.07 20.63
N VAL A 132 12.05 0.21 20.67
CA VAL A 132 11.44 -0.26 21.91
C VAL A 132 12.43 -1.09 22.72
N ARG A 133 13.16 -2.02 22.08
CA ARG A 133 14.19 -2.82 22.75
C ARG A 133 15.29 -1.93 23.33
N ALA A 134 15.80 -0.98 22.55
CA ALA A 134 16.81 -0.04 23.03
C ALA A 134 16.29 0.83 24.18
N GLY A 135 15.05 1.32 24.09
CA GLY A 135 14.43 2.13 25.14
C GLY A 135 14.12 1.36 26.41
N GLU A 136 13.80 0.08 26.30
CA GLU A 136 13.59 -0.81 27.45
C GLU A 136 14.93 -1.13 28.14
N GLU A 137 15.98 -1.48 27.38
CA GLU A 137 17.30 -1.82 27.91
C GLU A 137 18.00 -0.63 28.60
N ALA A 138 17.84 0.57 28.05
CA ALA A 138 18.50 1.77 28.56
C ALA A 138 17.57 2.70 29.35
N GLY A 139 16.34 2.26 29.65
CA GLY A 139 15.44 2.93 30.60
C GLY A 139 14.80 4.23 30.09
N PHE A 140 14.73 4.45 28.77
CA PHE A 140 14.09 5.61 28.14
C PHE A 140 12.87 5.24 27.27
N LEU A 141 12.18 4.13 27.61
CA LEU A 141 11.05 3.61 26.84
C LEU A 141 9.97 4.66 26.50
N GLU A 142 9.64 5.54 27.46
CA GLU A 142 8.68 6.63 27.25
C GLU A 142 9.07 7.53 26.06
N ARG A 143 10.32 8.01 26.04
CA ARG A 143 10.85 8.84 24.95
C ARG A 143 10.91 8.08 23.63
N ALA A 144 11.29 6.80 23.68
CA ALA A 144 11.32 5.93 22.51
C ALA A 144 9.92 5.78 21.87
N LEU A 145 8.87 5.58 22.68
CA LEU A 145 7.50 5.46 22.20
C LEU A 145 6.96 6.78 21.64
N LEU A 146 7.23 7.91 22.29
CA LEU A 146 6.86 9.24 21.79
C LEU A 146 7.50 9.50 20.41
N SER A 147 8.81 9.26 20.30
CA SER A 147 9.55 9.46 19.05
C SER A 147 9.07 8.52 17.95
N LEU A 148 8.68 7.28 18.30
CA LEU A 148 8.08 6.33 17.36
C LEU A 148 6.73 6.83 16.85
N ALA A 149 5.88 7.33 17.74
CA ALA A 149 4.56 7.87 17.40
C ALA A 149 4.70 9.08 16.46
N ASP A 150 5.57 10.05 16.80
CA ASP A 150 5.86 11.22 15.97
C ASP A 150 6.32 10.81 14.57
N ASN A 151 7.24 9.84 14.49
CA ASN A 151 7.74 9.34 13.21
C ASN A 151 6.64 8.65 12.38
N PHE A 152 5.79 7.83 13.00
CA PHE A 152 4.70 7.16 12.28
C PHE A 152 3.64 8.14 11.81
N GLU A 153 3.29 9.16 12.60
CA GLU A 153 2.37 10.21 12.21
C GLU A 153 2.92 11.06 11.05
N ALA A 154 4.20 11.45 11.11
CA ALA A 154 4.87 12.16 10.03
C ALA A 154 4.87 11.34 8.73
N ASN A 155 5.16 10.03 8.82
CA ASN A 155 5.11 9.13 7.67
C ASN A 155 3.69 9.00 7.09
N VAL A 156 2.65 8.97 7.94
CA VAL A 156 1.25 8.95 7.49
C VAL A 156 0.88 10.26 6.81
N LYS A 157 1.31 11.40 7.35
CA LYS A 157 1.10 12.73 6.77
C LYS A 157 1.73 12.81 5.37
N LEU A 158 3.02 12.48 5.27
CA LEU A 158 3.77 12.49 4.00
C LEU A 158 3.09 11.61 2.94
N ARG A 159 2.72 10.37 3.29
CA ARG A 159 1.97 9.48 2.38
C ARG A 159 0.60 10.04 2.01
N GLY A 160 -0.06 10.69 2.95
CA GLY A 160 -1.33 11.37 2.73
C GLY A 160 -1.22 12.47 1.69
N ASP A 161 -0.19 13.30 1.78
CA ASP A 161 0.02 14.42 0.87
C ASP A 161 0.41 13.94 -0.54
N ILE A 162 1.29 12.93 -0.64
CA ILE A 162 1.58 12.26 -1.91
C ILE A 162 0.30 11.67 -2.52
N LYS A 163 -0.52 11.00 -1.71
CA LYS A 163 -1.78 10.41 -2.18
C LYS A 163 -2.75 11.47 -2.69
N LYS A 164 -2.91 12.58 -1.96
CA LYS A 164 -3.79 13.69 -2.38
C LYS A 164 -3.35 14.26 -3.73
N ALA A 165 -2.05 14.55 -3.88
CA ALA A 165 -1.49 15.12 -5.11
C ALA A 165 -1.62 14.20 -6.34
N THR A 166 -1.64 12.88 -6.13
CA THR A 166 -1.70 11.88 -7.22
C THR A 166 -3.10 11.33 -7.52
N THR A 167 -4.05 11.48 -6.59
CA THR A 167 -5.40 10.91 -6.75
C THR A 167 -6.14 11.53 -7.93
N TYR A 168 -6.11 12.86 -8.08
CA TYR A 168 -6.85 13.53 -9.15
C TYR A 168 -6.32 13.19 -10.56
N PRO A 169 -5.01 13.33 -10.87
CA PRO A 169 -4.47 12.95 -12.18
C PRO A 169 -4.76 11.50 -12.55
N LEU A 170 -4.63 10.57 -11.59
CA LEU A 170 -4.89 9.15 -11.82
C LEU A 170 -6.37 8.90 -12.10
N THR A 171 -7.27 9.60 -11.42
CA THR A 171 -8.72 9.47 -11.62
C THR A 171 -9.12 9.91 -13.03
N VAL A 172 -8.68 11.10 -13.46
CA VAL A 172 -8.95 11.62 -14.82
C VAL A 172 -8.37 10.70 -15.89
N LEU A 173 -7.14 10.22 -15.69
CA LEU A 173 -6.50 9.27 -16.60
C LEU A 173 -7.31 7.96 -16.73
N ILE A 174 -7.75 7.38 -15.61
CA ILE A 174 -8.55 6.14 -15.62
C ILE A 174 -9.87 6.36 -16.35
N PHE A 175 -10.63 7.42 -16.02
CA PHE A 175 -11.90 7.71 -16.70
C PHE A 175 -11.71 7.99 -18.19
N GLY A 176 -10.66 8.75 -18.54
CA GLY A 176 -10.31 9.03 -19.93
C GLY A 176 -9.97 7.77 -20.71
N LEU A 177 -9.15 6.88 -20.15
CA LEU A 177 -8.81 5.60 -20.79
C LEU A 177 -10.01 4.67 -20.90
N VAL A 178 -10.90 4.62 -19.89
CA VAL A 178 -12.13 3.82 -19.95
C VAL A 178 -13.07 4.36 -21.04
N ALA A 179 -13.26 5.69 -21.11
CA ALA A 179 -14.08 6.31 -22.15
C ALA A 179 -13.49 6.06 -23.55
N LEU A 180 -12.18 6.24 -23.72
CA LEU A 180 -11.46 5.95 -24.95
C LEU A 180 -11.64 4.50 -25.39
N PHE A 181 -11.46 3.57 -24.45
CA PHE A 181 -11.60 2.14 -24.70
C PHE A 181 -13.03 1.76 -25.10
N ALA A 182 -14.05 2.32 -24.44
CA ALA A 182 -15.45 2.10 -24.78
C ALA A 182 -15.81 2.66 -26.18
N LEU A 183 -15.28 3.84 -26.54
CA LEU A 183 -15.49 4.42 -27.87
C LEU A 183 -14.85 3.57 -28.96
N LEU A 184 -13.64 3.04 -28.73
CA LEU A 184 -13.00 2.14 -29.68
C LEU A 184 -13.77 0.82 -29.78
N THR A 185 -14.05 0.13 -28.67
CA THR A 185 -14.63 -1.22 -28.71
C THR A 185 -16.11 -1.28 -29.06
N TRP A 186 -16.90 -0.24 -28.76
CA TRP A 186 -18.34 -0.21 -29.06
C TRP A 186 -18.72 0.89 -30.04
N GLY A 187 -18.12 2.08 -29.92
CA GLY A 187 -18.45 3.22 -30.79
C GLY A 187 -18.04 2.98 -32.25
N MET A 188 -16.76 2.68 -32.48
CA MET A 188 -16.22 2.51 -33.84
C MET A 188 -16.90 1.39 -34.64
N PRO A 189 -17.17 0.19 -34.10
CA PRO A 189 -17.85 -0.88 -34.85
C PRO A 189 -19.28 -0.53 -35.26
N VAL A 190 -20.00 0.25 -34.45
CA VAL A 190 -21.36 0.72 -34.80
C VAL A 190 -21.29 1.66 -36.00
N PHE A 191 -20.30 2.56 -36.03
CA PHE A 191 -20.09 3.45 -37.17
C PHE A 191 -19.61 2.72 -38.42
N ALA A 192 -18.70 1.76 -38.28
CA ALA A 192 -18.23 0.94 -39.40
C ALA A 192 -19.39 0.25 -40.13
N LYS A 193 -20.33 -0.36 -39.38
CA LYS A 193 -21.52 -1.00 -39.96
C LYS A 193 -22.39 -0.04 -40.77
N ILE A 194 -22.58 1.18 -40.29
CA ILE A 194 -23.37 2.20 -41.00
C ILE A 194 -22.73 2.56 -42.33
N PHE A 195 -21.39 2.59 -42.41
CA PHE A 195 -20.67 2.90 -43.64
C PHE A 195 -20.59 1.72 -44.61
N ASP A 196 -20.44 0.49 -44.11
CA ASP A 196 -20.55 -0.72 -44.93
C ASP A 196 -21.92 -0.79 -45.62
N ASP A 197 -23.00 -0.40 -44.93
CA ASP A 197 -24.36 -0.33 -45.49
C ASP A 197 -24.54 0.74 -46.58
N LEU A 198 -23.63 1.73 -46.67
CA LEU A 198 -23.66 2.85 -47.61
C LEU A 198 -22.76 2.64 -48.85
N ASP A 199 -22.11 1.48 -48.97
CA ASP A 199 -21.24 1.08 -50.11
C ASP A 199 -20.10 2.09 -50.40
N GLY A 200 -19.69 2.86 -49.39
CA GLY A 200 -18.67 3.90 -49.49
C GLY A 200 -17.32 3.47 -48.95
N GLU A 201 -16.22 3.86 -49.61
CA GLU A 201 -14.88 3.62 -49.08
C GLU A 201 -14.56 4.54 -47.90
N LEU A 202 -14.15 3.95 -46.78
CA LEU A 202 -13.76 4.70 -45.60
C LEU A 202 -12.44 5.44 -45.81
N PRO A 203 -12.30 6.72 -45.40
CA PRO A 203 -11.03 7.44 -45.43
C PRO A 203 -9.90 6.71 -44.68
N ALA A 204 -8.66 6.88 -45.15
CA ALA A 204 -7.47 6.20 -44.58
C ALA A 204 -7.28 6.41 -43.06
N PHE A 205 -7.62 7.60 -42.55
CA PHE A 205 -7.56 7.89 -41.12
C PHE A 205 -8.58 7.09 -40.31
N THR A 206 -9.81 6.93 -40.82
CA THR A 206 -10.85 6.10 -40.19
C THR A 206 -10.47 4.62 -40.23
N GLN A 207 -9.89 4.13 -41.32
CA GLN A 207 -9.39 2.76 -41.42
C GLN A 207 -8.29 2.46 -40.38
N LEU A 208 -7.37 3.40 -40.14
CA LEU A 208 -6.35 3.25 -39.10
C LEU A 208 -6.97 3.12 -37.70
N VAL A 209 -7.96 3.98 -37.39
CA VAL A 209 -8.64 3.94 -36.09
C VAL A 209 -9.46 2.66 -35.92
N MET A 210 -10.08 2.15 -36.98
CA MET A 210 -10.77 0.85 -36.97
C MET A 210 -9.80 -0.31 -36.72
N ALA A 211 -8.63 -0.32 -37.38
CA ALA A 211 -7.61 -1.34 -37.13
C ALA A 211 -7.15 -1.34 -35.66
N ILE A 212 -6.99 -0.16 -35.05
CA ILE A 212 -6.69 -0.03 -33.62
C ILE A 212 -7.86 -0.55 -32.76
N SER A 213 -9.10 -0.25 -33.16
CA SER A 213 -10.33 -0.73 -32.50
C SER A 213 -10.43 -2.26 -32.51
N ASP A 214 -10.15 -2.91 -33.65
CA ASP A 214 -10.22 -4.37 -33.76
C ASP A 214 -9.18 -5.06 -32.87
N VAL A 215 -7.98 -4.50 -32.81
CA VAL A 215 -6.93 -4.92 -31.87
C VAL A 215 -7.37 -4.67 -30.42
N ALA A 216 -7.99 -3.54 -30.12
CA ALA A 216 -8.49 -3.23 -28.78
C ALA A 216 -9.62 -4.19 -28.34
N GLY A 217 -10.53 -4.55 -29.24
CA GLY A 217 -11.62 -5.48 -28.98
C GLY A 217 -11.14 -6.92 -28.76
N THR A 218 -10.15 -7.37 -29.54
CA THR A 218 -9.56 -8.71 -29.38
C THR A 218 -8.67 -8.83 -28.14
N ILE A 219 -7.94 -7.76 -27.79
CA ILE A 219 -7.07 -7.72 -26.61
C ILE A 219 -7.85 -7.43 -25.32
N ALA A 220 -9.09 -6.95 -25.38
CA ALA A 220 -9.93 -6.61 -24.23
C ALA A 220 -9.95 -7.69 -23.13
N ILE A 221 -10.34 -8.92 -23.51
CA ILE A 221 -10.47 -10.05 -22.58
C ILE A 221 -9.09 -10.52 -22.08
N PRO A 222 -8.09 -10.76 -22.96
CA PRO A 222 -6.72 -11.05 -22.53
C PRO A 222 -6.13 -10.00 -21.59
N LEU A 223 -6.40 -8.71 -21.82
CA LEU A 223 -5.89 -7.60 -21.01
C LEU A 223 -6.52 -7.61 -19.61
N ILE A 224 -7.82 -7.82 -19.49
CA ILE A 224 -8.50 -7.95 -18.19
C ILE A 224 -7.92 -9.13 -17.41
N ILE A 225 -7.73 -10.28 -18.07
CA ILE A 225 -7.11 -11.47 -17.46
C ILE A 225 -5.67 -11.17 -17.04
N ALA A 226 -4.88 -10.53 -17.92
CA ALA A 226 -3.52 -10.13 -17.63
C ALA A 226 -3.44 -9.19 -16.42
N ILE A 227 -4.34 -8.20 -16.30
CA ILE A 227 -4.41 -7.30 -15.14
C ILE A 227 -4.80 -8.08 -13.87
N ALA A 228 -5.78 -8.98 -13.97
CA ALA A 228 -6.24 -9.81 -12.85
C ALA A 228 -5.13 -10.71 -12.30
N ILE A 229 -4.19 -11.16 -13.12
CA ILE A 229 -3.00 -11.95 -12.72
C ILE A 229 -1.84 -11.03 -12.28
N ALA A 230 -1.59 -9.95 -13.02
CA ALA A 230 -0.46 -9.06 -12.80
C ALA A 230 -0.56 -8.31 -11.47
N ILE A 231 -1.75 -7.87 -11.06
CA ILE A 231 -1.94 -7.16 -9.78
C ILE A 231 -1.55 -8.02 -8.56
N PRO A 232 -2.09 -9.24 -8.37
CA PRO A 232 -1.71 -10.09 -7.24
C PRO A 232 -0.25 -10.55 -7.35
N TRP A 233 0.23 -10.90 -8.55
CA TRP A 233 1.65 -11.23 -8.76
C TRP A 233 2.57 -10.08 -8.34
N TRP A 234 2.27 -8.86 -8.80
CA TRP A 234 3.03 -7.67 -8.43
C TRP A 234 2.98 -7.41 -6.92
N ARG A 235 1.82 -7.55 -6.28
CA ARG A 235 1.69 -7.37 -4.82
C ARG A 235 2.53 -8.37 -4.03
N ALA A 236 2.62 -9.62 -4.50
CA ALA A 236 3.42 -10.67 -3.87
C ALA A 236 4.92 -10.48 -4.13
N ASN A 237 5.31 -10.07 -5.34
CA ASN A 237 6.69 -10.10 -5.77
C ASN A 237 7.40 -8.74 -5.74
N LYS A 238 6.71 -7.61 -5.66
CA LYS A 238 7.32 -6.25 -5.71
C LYS A 238 8.47 -6.02 -4.72
N ASN A 239 8.47 -6.74 -3.61
CA ASN A 239 9.48 -6.64 -2.55
C ASN A 239 10.65 -7.62 -2.72
N SER A 240 10.62 -8.49 -3.74
CA SER A 240 11.70 -9.42 -4.03
C SER A 240 12.99 -8.69 -4.41
N ASP A 241 14.12 -9.15 -3.89
CA ASP A 241 15.42 -8.53 -4.10
C ASP A 241 15.77 -8.39 -5.59
N TRP A 242 15.42 -9.38 -6.42
CA TRP A 242 15.66 -9.32 -7.87
C TRP A 242 14.91 -8.15 -8.52
N ILE A 243 13.63 -7.96 -8.15
CA ILE A 243 12.80 -6.87 -8.69
C ILE A 243 13.32 -5.52 -8.22
N ARG A 244 13.57 -5.38 -6.91
CA ARG A 244 14.05 -4.14 -6.33
C ARG A 244 15.41 -3.73 -6.88
N ASN A 245 16.35 -4.67 -7.00
CA ASN A 245 17.68 -4.39 -7.54
C ASN A 245 17.66 -3.89 -8.99
N LYS A 246 16.68 -4.29 -9.80
CA LYS A 246 16.53 -3.81 -11.18
C LYS A 246 15.73 -2.52 -11.29
N LEU A 247 14.61 -2.43 -10.57
CA LEU A 247 13.67 -1.31 -10.72
C LEU A 247 14.05 -0.09 -9.90
N ASP A 248 14.59 -0.27 -8.69
CA ASP A 248 14.91 0.86 -7.81
C ASP A 248 15.94 1.83 -8.41
N PRO A 249 17.01 1.37 -9.11
CA PRO A 249 17.91 2.27 -9.83
C PRO A 249 17.23 3.02 -10.98
N ILE A 250 16.32 2.35 -11.71
CA ILE A 250 15.59 2.97 -12.83
C ILE A 250 14.68 4.09 -12.30
N LYS A 251 13.98 3.84 -11.19
CA LYS A 251 13.10 4.84 -10.55
C LYS A 251 13.84 6.13 -10.20
N LEU A 252 15.07 6.03 -9.71
CA LEU A 252 15.89 7.21 -9.35
C LEU A 252 16.39 7.99 -10.57
N ARG A 253 16.47 7.35 -11.75
CA ARG A 253 16.92 7.98 -13.01
C ARG A 253 15.79 8.61 -13.81
N LEU A 254 14.53 8.35 -13.45
CA LEU A 254 13.40 8.96 -14.15
C LEU A 254 13.45 10.47 -13.98
N PRO A 255 13.33 11.25 -15.07
CA PRO A 255 13.24 12.69 -14.95
C PRO A 255 12.04 13.01 -14.07
N VAL A 256 12.17 14.05 -13.24
CA VAL A 256 11.12 14.57 -12.36
C VAL A 256 10.77 13.66 -11.16
N PHE A 257 10.50 12.37 -11.37
CA PHE A 257 10.18 11.43 -10.28
C PHE A 257 11.40 10.97 -9.48
N GLY A 258 12.56 10.85 -10.12
CA GLY A 258 13.81 10.44 -9.48
C GLY A 258 14.20 11.34 -8.31
N PRO A 259 14.34 12.66 -8.52
CA PRO A 259 14.62 13.61 -7.43
C PRO A 259 13.58 13.54 -6.31
N LEU A 260 12.30 13.41 -6.64
CA LEU A 260 11.22 13.31 -5.65
C LEU A 260 11.36 12.04 -4.78
N LEU A 261 11.62 10.89 -5.40
CA LEU A 261 11.81 9.63 -4.69
C LEU A 261 13.07 9.66 -3.82
N THR A 262 14.15 10.29 -4.29
CA THR A 262 15.35 10.55 -3.50
C THR A 262 15.01 11.38 -2.26
N MET A 263 14.32 12.51 -2.41
CA MET A 263 13.91 13.36 -1.29
C MET A 263 13.06 12.60 -0.27
N ILE A 264 12.05 11.85 -0.72
CA ILE A 264 11.21 11.02 0.16
C ILE A 264 12.03 9.97 0.92
N GLY A 265 12.98 9.32 0.24
CA GLY A 265 13.86 8.33 0.87
C GLY A 265 14.77 8.96 1.92
N LEU A 266 15.39 10.09 1.58
CA LEU A 266 16.28 10.84 2.47
C LEU A 266 15.56 11.40 3.69
N THR A 267 14.35 11.96 3.54
CA THR A 267 13.56 12.42 4.68
C THR A 267 13.27 11.29 5.66
N ARG A 268 12.86 10.14 5.14
CA ARG A 268 12.55 8.96 5.97
C ARG A 268 13.77 8.47 6.74
N VAL A 269 14.93 8.38 6.08
CA VAL A 269 16.17 7.97 6.74
C VAL A 269 16.63 9.01 7.75
N ALA A 270 16.66 10.30 7.38
CA ALA A 270 17.09 11.38 8.26
C ALA A 270 16.23 11.46 9.53
N ARG A 271 14.91 11.39 9.39
CA ARG A 271 14.00 11.37 10.55
C ARG A 271 14.21 10.14 11.43
N THR A 272 14.36 8.97 10.82
CA THR A 272 14.59 7.72 11.57
C THR A 272 15.93 7.77 12.33
N LEU A 273 16.99 8.23 11.68
CA LEU A 273 18.30 8.42 12.31
C LEU A 273 18.23 9.43 13.45
N SER A 274 17.57 10.57 13.23
CA SER A 274 17.37 11.59 14.26
C SER A 274 16.68 11.00 15.49
N VAL A 275 15.57 10.29 15.31
CA VAL A 275 14.82 9.64 16.38
C VAL A 275 15.65 8.61 17.14
N MET A 276 16.39 7.75 16.44
CA MET A 276 17.22 6.74 17.06
C MET A 276 18.37 7.38 17.85
N MET A 277 19.06 8.36 17.28
CA MET A 277 20.20 9.02 17.90
C MET A 277 19.81 9.92 19.08
N SER A 278 18.71 10.67 18.99
CA SER A 278 18.20 11.50 20.10
C SER A 278 17.64 10.66 21.26
N SER A 279 17.26 9.42 20.95
CA SER A 279 16.93 8.40 21.95
C SER A 279 18.18 7.72 22.53
N GLY A 280 19.39 8.05 22.10
CA GLY A 280 20.63 7.47 22.64
C GLY A 280 21.03 6.13 22.01
N VAL A 281 20.42 5.72 20.90
CA VAL A 281 20.85 4.53 20.15
C VAL A 281 22.20 4.83 19.47
N PRO A 282 23.20 3.94 19.59
CA PRO A 282 24.50 4.12 18.93
C PRO A 282 24.37 4.30 17.42
N VAL A 283 25.18 5.19 16.84
CA VAL A 283 25.11 5.58 15.42
C VAL A 283 25.18 4.39 14.45
N LEU A 284 25.98 3.36 14.76
CA LEU A 284 26.10 2.15 13.93
C LEU A 284 24.78 1.37 13.86
N THR A 285 24.12 1.20 15.01
CA THR A 285 22.81 0.54 15.13
C THR A 285 21.72 1.41 14.53
N ALA A 286 21.81 2.73 14.68
CA ALA A 286 20.89 3.68 14.06
C ALA A 286 20.95 3.62 12.53
N LEU A 287 22.15 3.60 11.94
CA LEU A 287 22.33 3.46 10.49
C LEU A 287 21.79 2.13 9.95
N GLU A 288 22.02 1.03 10.67
CA GLU A 288 21.49 -0.28 10.31
C GLU A 288 19.96 -0.33 10.34
N GLY A 289 19.35 0.29 11.35
CA GLY A 289 17.89 0.37 11.47
C GLY A 289 17.24 1.34 10.48
N ALA A 290 17.92 2.45 10.15
CA ALA A 290 17.37 3.50 9.31
C ALA A 290 17.54 3.26 7.80
N ALA A 291 18.63 2.60 7.37
CA ALA A 291 18.92 2.38 5.94
C ALA A 291 17.76 1.69 5.17
N PRO A 292 17.09 0.64 5.70
CA PRO A 292 15.96 0.01 5.02
C PRO A 292 14.74 0.92 4.85
N VAL A 293 14.60 1.97 5.67
CA VAL A 293 13.44 2.89 5.68
C VAL A 293 13.44 3.80 4.45
N ALA A 294 14.60 3.98 3.78
CA ALA A 294 14.70 4.66 2.50
C ALA A 294 13.77 4.07 1.42
N ASP A 295 13.42 2.77 1.55
CA ASP A 295 12.53 2.03 0.65
C ASP A 295 13.02 2.04 -0.82
N ASN A 296 14.33 2.17 -1.00
CA ASN A 296 15.03 2.06 -2.27
C ASN A 296 16.38 1.40 -2.00
N VAL A 297 16.72 0.33 -2.74
CA VAL A 297 17.95 -0.44 -2.49
C VAL A 297 19.21 0.39 -2.70
N VAL A 298 19.20 1.34 -3.65
CA VAL A 298 20.36 2.22 -3.91
C VAL A 298 20.61 3.14 -2.73
N LEU A 299 19.58 3.84 -2.25
CA LEU A 299 19.69 4.72 -1.08
C LEU A 299 20.05 3.94 0.18
N SER A 300 19.43 2.78 0.41
CA SER A 300 19.75 1.90 1.53
C SER A 300 21.24 1.50 1.52
N ARG A 301 21.79 1.17 0.34
CA ARG A 301 23.22 0.84 0.20
C ARG A 301 24.12 2.02 0.56
N VAL A 302 23.75 3.26 0.19
CA VAL A 302 24.52 4.46 0.56
C VAL A 302 24.61 4.62 2.09
N PHE A 303 23.51 4.41 2.82
CA PHE A 303 23.52 4.50 4.28
C PHE A 303 24.22 3.29 4.96
N MET A 304 24.17 2.11 4.34
CA MET A 304 24.96 0.97 4.79
C MET A 304 26.47 1.18 4.57
N GLU A 305 26.87 1.87 3.50
CA GLU A 305 28.26 2.30 3.31
C GLU A 305 28.66 3.35 4.34
N ALA A 306 27.76 4.27 4.70
CA ALA A 306 28.00 5.20 5.80
C ALA A 306 28.24 4.50 7.14
N ARG A 307 27.52 3.40 7.43
CA ARG A 307 27.79 2.55 8.59
C ARG A 307 29.20 1.94 8.53
N HIS A 308 29.62 1.47 7.36
CA HIS A 308 30.96 0.91 7.16
C HIS A 308 32.06 1.98 7.35
N SER A 309 31.86 3.20 6.81
CA SER A 309 32.73 4.36 7.04
C SER A 309 32.87 4.67 8.53
N VAL A 310 31.77 4.78 9.27
CA VAL A 310 31.82 5.05 10.72
C VAL A 310 32.54 3.93 11.49
N ASN A 311 32.32 2.67 11.12
CA ASN A 311 32.99 1.53 11.75
C ASN A 311 34.51 1.51 11.52
N THR A 312 34.99 2.12 10.44
CA THR A 312 36.41 2.24 10.11
C THR A 312 37.04 3.56 10.58
N GLY A 313 36.31 4.37 11.36
CA GLY A 313 36.77 5.64 11.91
C GLY A 313 36.54 6.86 11.01
N GLY A 314 35.80 6.71 9.91
CA GLY A 314 35.32 7.81 9.08
C GLY A 314 34.03 8.45 9.65
N GLY A 315 33.52 9.47 8.94
CA GLY A 315 32.24 10.11 9.23
C GLY A 315 31.11 9.63 8.31
N VAL A 316 29.86 9.86 8.73
CA VAL A 316 28.65 9.68 7.92
C VAL A 316 28.69 10.65 6.75
N ALA A 317 29.01 11.93 6.98
CA ALA A 317 29.01 12.93 5.92
C ALA A 317 29.99 12.59 4.80
N ARG A 318 31.15 12.01 5.14
CA ARG A 318 32.14 11.55 4.16
C ARG A 318 31.57 10.48 3.23
N ALA A 319 30.95 9.44 3.78
CA ALA A 319 30.36 8.38 2.97
C ALA A 319 29.20 8.88 2.10
N LEU A 320 28.43 9.85 2.60
CA LEU A 320 27.38 10.50 1.80
C LEU A 320 27.97 11.36 0.67
N ALA A 321 29.13 11.99 0.90
CA ALA A 321 29.85 12.77 -0.11
C ALA A 321 30.39 11.90 -1.26
N ASP A 322 30.71 10.62 -0.98
CA ASP A 322 31.16 9.65 -1.99
C ASP A 322 30.03 9.17 -2.92
N ALA A 323 28.78 9.55 -2.65
CA ALA A 323 27.59 9.22 -3.46
C ALA A 323 26.83 10.46 -3.99
N PRO A 324 27.48 11.41 -4.69
CA PRO A 324 26.87 12.68 -5.09
C PRO A 324 25.76 12.53 -6.15
N GLU A 325 25.72 11.40 -6.87
CA GLU A 325 24.64 11.08 -7.82
C GLU A 325 23.30 10.82 -7.11
N HIS A 326 23.34 10.43 -5.84
CA HIS A 326 22.15 10.00 -5.08
C HIS A 326 21.85 10.90 -3.88
N ILE A 327 22.84 11.64 -3.38
CA ILE A 327 22.70 12.50 -2.20
C ILE A 327 22.89 13.96 -2.63
N PRO A 328 21.87 14.83 -2.46
CA PRO A 328 22.01 16.25 -2.74
C PRO A 328 23.07 16.90 -1.87
N TYR A 329 23.84 17.82 -2.44
CA TYR A 329 24.93 18.52 -1.76
C TYR A 329 24.53 19.09 -0.39
N MET A 330 23.39 19.77 -0.30
CA MET A 330 22.92 20.36 0.97
C MET A 330 22.63 19.33 2.05
N PHE A 331 22.20 18.11 1.68
CA PHE A 331 22.00 17.03 2.66
C PHE A 331 23.33 16.66 3.32
N THR A 332 24.35 16.41 2.50
CA THR A 332 25.71 16.07 2.99
C THR A 332 26.30 17.17 3.84
N GLN A 333 26.16 18.44 3.44
CA GLN A 333 26.68 19.58 4.21
C GLN A 333 26.01 19.75 5.57
N MET A 334 24.69 19.55 5.65
CA MET A 334 23.99 19.60 6.93
C MET A 334 24.41 18.44 7.83
N VAL A 335 24.58 17.22 7.30
CA VAL A 335 25.13 16.10 8.09
C VAL A 335 26.54 16.43 8.60
N ALA A 336 27.42 16.98 7.74
CA ALA A 336 28.77 17.38 8.13
C ALA A 336 28.77 18.41 9.27
N ALA A 337 27.93 19.45 9.16
CA ALA A 337 27.78 20.46 10.20
C ALA A 337 27.24 19.85 11.52
N GLY A 338 26.35 18.86 11.43
CA GLY A 338 25.86 18.10 12.57
C GLY A 338 26.97 17.29 13.26
N GLU A 339 27.83 16.63 12.48
CA GLU A 339 28.97 15.87 13.00
C GLU A 339 30.00 16.78 13.68
N GLU A 340 30.34 17.92 13.06
CA GLU A 340 31.30 18.89 13.59
C GLU A 340 30.81 19.53 14.90
N SER A 341 29.51 19.80 15.00
CA SER A 341 28.88 20.38 16.19
C SER A 341 28.41 19.35 17.23
N ALA A 342 28.68 18.05 17.00
CA ALA A 342 28.19 16.95 17.82
C ALA A 342 26.66 16.99 18.07
N ASN A 343 25.90 17.49 17.09
CA ASN A 343 24.46 17.68 17.14
C ASN A 343 23.77 17.10 15.90
N THR A 344 24.23 15.93 15.46
CA THR A 344 23.79 15.26 14.23
C THR A 344 22.31 14.91 14.27
N ASP A 345 21.77 14.50 15.42
CA ASP A 345 20.36 14.17 15.62
C ASP A 345 19.43 15.38 15.36
N THR A 346 19.74 16.55 15.91
CA THR A 346 18.98 17.78 15.68
C THR A 346 19.10 18.23 14.22
N MET A 347 20.28 18.10 13.63
CA MET A 347 20.50 18.51 12.25
C MET A 347 19.76 17.60 11.27
N LEU A 348 19.75 16.29 11.52
CA LEU A 348 18.97 15.32 10.76
C LEU A 348 17.46 15.58 10.83
N LEU A 349 16.95 16.05 11.98
CA LEU A 349 15.54 16.45 12.11
C LEU A 349 15.22 17.66 11.22
N LYS A 350 16.07 18.69 11.26
CA LYS A 350 15.93 19.88 10.40
C LYS A 350 15.99 19.53 8.91
N ILE A 351 16.89 18.61 8.53
CA ILE A 351 16.94 18.06 7.17
C ILE A 351 15.60 17.41 6.83
N ALA A 352 15.10 16.52 7.68
CA ALA A 352 13.85 15.81 7.44
C ALA A 352 12.67 16.77 7.24
N ASP A 353 12.53 17.78 8.10
CA ASP A 353 11.44 18.75 8.01
C ASP A 353 11.54 19.63 6.76
N TYR A 354 12.75 20.08 6.42
CA TYR A 354 13.02 20.83 5.20
C TYR A 354 12.66 20.04 3.93
N TYR A 355 13.07 18.77 3.85
CA TYR A 355 12.78 17.94 2.70
C TYR A 355 11.30 17.51 2.65
N ASP A 356 10.61 17.37 3.78
CA ASP A 356 9.15 17.16 3.79
C ASP A 356 8.40 18.34 3.15
N GLU A 357 8.77 19.58 3.52
CA GLU A 357 8.19 20.78 2.90
C GLU A 357 8.48 20.81 1.40
N ARG A 358 9.71 20.47 0.98
CA ARG A 358 10.05 20.37 -0.44
C ARG A 358 9.29 19.27 -1.16
N VAL A 359 9.12 18.09 -0.57
CA VAL A 359 8.32 17.01 -1.16
C VAL A 359 6.88 17.46 -1.35
N ALA A 360 6.28 18.15 -0.37
CA ALA A 360 4.93 18.70 -0.49
C ALA A 360 4.83 19.74 -1.61
N ALA A 361 5.80 20.65 -1.71
CA ALA A 361 5.83 21.67 -2.77
C ALA A 361 6.00 21.06 -4.16
N GLU A 362 6.97 20.14 -4.33
CA GLU A 362 7.26 19.50 -5.61
C GLU A 362 6.11 18.60 -6.06
N THR A 363 5.46 17.87 -5.14
CA THR A 363 4.26 17.07 -5.48
C THR A 363 3.11 17.95 -5.94
N ALA A 364 2.92 19.13 -5.36
CA ALA A 364 1.89 20.08 -5.79
C ALA A 364 2.20 20.65 -7.18
N VAL A 365 3.45 21.04 -7.45
CA VAL A 365 3.91 21.52 -8.77
C VAL A 365 3.74 20.43 -9.83
N LEU A 366 4.00 19.18 -9.47
CA LEU A 366 3.82 18.06 -10.38
C LEU A 366 2.36 17.82 -10.73
N SER A 367 1.49 17.85 -9.73
CA SER A 367 0.06 17.70 -9.92
C SER A 367 -0.50 18.78 -10.86
N SER A 368 -0.13 20.05 -10.63
CA SER A 368 -0.63 21.17 -11.43
C SER A 368 -0.11 21.20 -12.87
N ARG A 369 1.07 20.62 -13.14
CA ARG A 369 1.59 20.49 -14.51
C ARG A 369 1.02 19.28 -15.25
N LEU A 370 0.78 18.18 -14.53
CA LEU A 370 0.23 16.96 -15.12
C LEU A 370 -1.22 17.15 -15.56
N GLU A 371 -2.01 17.93 -14.83
CA GLU A 371 -3.44 18.12 -15.13
C GLU A 371 -3.70 18.72 -16.53
N PRO A 372 -3.13 19.88 -16.92
CA PRO A 372 -3.33 20.43 -18.26
C PRO A 372 -2.81 19.50 -19.36
N PHE A 373 -1.69 18.82 -19.12
CA PHE A 373 -1.13 17.86 -20.06
C PHE A 373 -2.08 16.67 -20.29
N LEU A 374 -2.64 16.11 -19.22
CA LEU A 374 -3.60 15.00 -19.30
C LEU A 374 -4.89 15.43 -20.00
N ILE A 375 -5.40 16.63 -19.73
CA ILE A 375 -6.58 17.17 -20.42
C ILE A 375 -6.31 17.29 -21.92
N VAL A 376 -5.22 17.94 -22.32
CA VAL A 376 -4.86 18.09 -23.74
C VAL A 376 -4.68 16.73 -24.41
N LEU A 377 -3.99 15.79 -23.75
CA LEU A 377 -3.76 14.45 -24.29
C LEU A 377 -5.08 13.69 -24.48
N ILE A 378 -5.94 13.64 -23.47
CA ILE A 378 -7.23 12.93 -23.53
C ILE A 378 -8.16 13.60 -24.55
N SER A 379 -8.24 14.94 -24.57
CA SER A 379 -9.02 15.68 -25.56
C SER A 379 -8.51 15.45 -26.97
N ALA A 380 -7.19 15.38 -27.19
CA ALA A 380 -6.62 15.06 -28.50
C ALA A 380 -6.98 13.63 -28.92
N LEU A 381 -6.89 12.65 -28.00
CA LEU A 381 -7.25 11.25 -28.29
C LEU A 381 -8.74 11.12 -28.61
N ILE A 382 -9.63 11.65 -27.77
CA ILE A 382 -11.08 11.59 -28.00
C ILE A 382 -11.46 12.38 -29.25
N GLY A 383 -10.89 13.58 -29.43
CA GLY A 383 -11.11 14.41 -30.61
C GLY A 383 -10.69 13.71 -31.89
N SER A 384 -9.57 12.98 -31.88
CA SER A 384 -9.12 12.19 -33.04
C SER A 384 -10.11 11.10 -33.43
N ILE A 385 -10.76 10.44 -32.44
CA ILE A 385 -11.81 9.45 -32.70
C ILE A 385 -13.05 10.12 -33.27
N VAL A 386 -13.48 11.25 -32.69
CA VAL A 386 -14.64 11.99 -33.21
C VAL A 386 -14.40 12.41 -34.66
N ILE A 387 -13.22 12.93 -34.99
CA ILE A 387 -12.86 13.27 -36.37
C ILE A 387 -12.91 12.02 -37.27
N ALA A 388 -12.37 10.89 -36.81
CA ALA A 388 -12.42 9.63 -37.57
C ALA A 388 -13.86 9.15 -37.83
N MET A 389 -14.80 9.44 -36.93
CA MET A 389 -16.22 9.09 -37.08
C MET A 389 -16.97 10.03 -38.02
N TYR A 390 -16.60 11.32 -38.07
CA TYR A 390 -17.27 12.32 -38.91
C TYR A 390 -16.65 12.48 -40.31
N LEU A 391 -15.36 12.19 -40.50
CA LEU A 391 -14.69 12.31 -41.80
C LEU A 391 -15.43 11.54 -42.92
N PRO A 392 -15.92 10.31 -42.69
CA PRO A 392 -16.66 9.57 -43.70
C PRO A 392 -18.01 10.23 -44.08
N THR A 393 -18.66 10.98 -43.18
CA THR A 393 -19.93 11.66 -43.52
C THR A 393 -19.76 12.75 -44.57
N PHE A 394 -18.59 13.41 -44.59
CA PHE A 394 -18.27 14.40 -45.62
C PHE A 394 -17.99 13.72 -46.97
N ALA A 395 -17.27 12.60 -46.95
CA ALA A 395 -17.00 11.83 -48.17
C ALA A 395 -18.28 11.34 -48.86
N VAL A 396 -19.31 10.98 -48.11
CA VAL A 396 -20.62 10.59 -48.66
C VAL A 396 -21.38 11.79 -49.26
N MET A 397 -21.27 13.00 -48.68
CA MET A 397 -21.90 14.20 -49.29
C MET A 397 -21.28 14.54 -50.64
N ASP A 398 -19.96 14.38 -50.78
CA ASP A 398 -19.25 14.62 -52.05
C ASP A 398 -19.60 13.58 -53.13
N LEU A 399 -20.08 12.40 -52.74
CA LEU A 399 -20.55 11.33 -53.63
C LEU A 399 -22.01 11.50 -54.09
N ILE A 400 -22.80 12.32 -53.39
CA ILE A 400 -24.24 12.56 -53.67
C ILE A 400 -24.45 13.84 -54.52
N GLN A 401 -23.41 14.67 -54.71
CA GLN A 401 -23.38 15.76 -55.69
C GLN A 401 -22.85 15.28 -57.03
#